data_AF-D9QIA3-F1
#
_entry.id   AF-D9QIA3-F1
#
_cell.length_a   1.000
_cell.length_b   1.000
_cell.length_c   1.000
_cell.angle_alpha   90.00
_cell.angle_beta   90.00
_cell.angle_gamma   90.00
#
_symmetry.space_group_name_H-M   'P 1'
#
loop_
_entity.id
_entity.type
_entity.pdbx_description
1 polymer ?
#
loop_
_entity_poly.entity_id
_entity_poly.type
_entity_poly.pdbx_seq_one_letter_code
_entity_poly.pdbx_strand_id
1 'polypeptide(L)'
;MSAGFKRRRKAQPGNITTADDVALFQTLAKRARTLAAQPSGDAIGLVQCAEKAAHAVPPQGHRQADSAFFSLVRLGKRFLLLTPAEREGAVADLIAWATTIERALADVQTAPVRSTPRPAPTYRAPYAENDL
;
A
#
# COMPACT_ATOMS: atom_id res chain seq x y z
N MET A 1 -11.49 -19.93 -38.10
CA MET A 1 -10.36 -19.99 -37.16
C MET A 1 -10.65 -19.03 -36.02
N SER A 2 -11.16 -19.51 -34.88
CA SER A 2 -11.54 -18.66 -33.75
C SER A 2 -10.41 -18.64 -32.71
N ALA A 3 -9.71 -17.52 -32.62
CA ALA A 3 -8.67 -17.30 -31.61
C ALA A 3 -9.34 -17.11 -30.23
N GLY A 4 -9.20 -18.11 -29.36
CA GLY A 4 -9.65 -18.05 -27.98
C GLY A 4 -8.84 -17.02 -27.19
N PHE A 5 -9.42 -15.85 -26.97
CA PHE A 5 -8.92 -14.91 -25.96
C PHE A 5 -9.03 -15.56 -24.58
N LYS A 6 -7.91 -16.12 -24.10
CA LYS A 6 -7.76 -16.50 -22.70
C LYS A 6 -7.88 -15.23 -21.86
N ARG A 7 -9.08 -14.98 -21.31
CA ARG A 7 -9.30 -13.96 -20.28
C ARG A 7 -8.29 -14.25 -19.16
N ARG A 8 -7.25 -13.41 -19.02
CA ARG A 8 -6.47 -13.33 -17.78
C ARG A 8 -7.50 -13.16 -16.66
N ARG A 9 -7.60 -14.14 -15.76
CA ARG A 9 -8.42 -14.02 -14.55
C ARG A 9 -7.96 -12.74 -13.86
N LYS A 10 -8.80 -11.69 -13.87
CA LYS A 10 -8.59 -10.52 -13.01
C LYS A 10 -8.48 -11.10 -11.60
N ALA A 11 -7.33 -10.96 -10.98
CA ALA A 11 -7.19 -11.28 -9.57
C ALA A 11 -8.32 -10.55 -8.84
N GLN A 12 -9.09 -11.26 -8.03
CA GLN A 12 -9.96 -10.60 -7.06
C GLN A 12 -9.10 -9.58 -6.31
N PRO A 13 -9.59 -8.36 -6.00
CA PRO A 13 -8.80 -7.36 -5.29
C PRO A 13 -8.39 -7.98 -3.96
N GLY A 14 -7.15 -8.46 -3.92
CA GLY A 14 -6.63 -9.22 -2.80
C GLY A 14 -6.44 -8.27 -1.66
N ASN A 15 -6.83 -8.69 -0.47
CA ASN A 15 -6.53 -8.03 0.80
C ASN A 15 -5.03 -8.14 1.11
N ILE A 16 -4.16 -7.93 0.13
CA ILE A 16 -2.71 -8.10 0.14
C ILE A 16 -2.12 -6.76 -0.27
N THR A 17 -1.25 -6.24 0.58
CA THR A 17 -0.48 -5.03 0.29
C THR A 17 0.56 -5.32 -0.75
N THR A 18 0.52 -4.61 -1.87
CA THR A 18 1.46 -4.73 -2.99
C THR A 18 2.64 -3.76 -2.82
N ALA A 19 3.69 -3.95 -3.63
CA ALA A 19 4.83 -3.01 -3.64
C ALA A 19 4.41 -1.59 -4.05
N ASP A 20 3.44 -1.48 -4.97
CA ASP A 20 2.89 -0.19 -5.41
C ASP A 20 2.13 0.51 -4.28
N ASP A 21 1.36 -0.25 -3.47
CA ASP A 21 0.69 0.28 -2.28
C ASP A 21 1.72 0.84 -1.27
N VAL A 22 2.80 0.11 -1.03
CA VAL A 22 3.89 0.55 -0.13
C VAL A 22 4.51 1.85 -0.66
N ALA A 23 4.84 1.91 -1.95
CA ALA A 23 5.43 3.11 -2.56
C ALA A 23 4.49 4.33 -2.47
N LEU A 24 3.18 4.13 -2.64
CA LEU A 24 2.17 5.18 -2.47
C LEU A 24 2.15 5.70 -1.02
N PHE A 25 2.12 4.82 -0.02
CA PHE A 25 2.11 5.24 1.38
C PHE A 25 3.43 5.88 1.83
N GLN A 26 4.58 5.42 1.33
CA GLN A 26 5.87 6.09 1.55
C GLN A 26 5.84 7.51 0.97
N THR A 27 5.32 7.67 -0.24
CA THR A 27 5.21 8.99 -0.89
C THR A 27 4.27 9.89 -0.10
N LEU A 28 3.14 9.36 0.38
CA LEU A 28 2.18 10.10 1.20
C LEU A 28 2.83 10.60 2.49
N ALA A 29 3.53 9.72 3.23
CA ALA A 29 4.22 10.08 4.46
C ALA A 29 5.30 11.16 4.22
N LYS A 30 6.08 11.03 3.13
CA LYS A 30 7.06 12.03 2.74
C LYS A 30 6.41 13.40 2.47
N ARG A 31 5.31 13.44 1.72
CA ARG A 31 4.58 14.69 1.42
C ARG A 31 3.99 15.31 2.68
N ALA A 32 3.47 14.49 3.59
CA ALA A 32 2.97 14.94 4.88
C ALA A 32 4.09 15.61 5.71
N ARG A 33 5.30 15.03 5.75
CA ARG A 33 6.46 15.65 6.41
C ARG A 33 6.88 16.97 5.77
N THR A 34 6.95 17.03 4.43
CA THR A 34 7.27 18.27 3.73
C THR A 34 6.28 19.37 4.08
N LEU A 35 4.98 19.05 4.10
CA LEU A 35 3.95 20.03 4.45
C LEU A 35 3.97 20.40 5.93
N ALA A 36 4.26 19.46 6.83
CA ALA A 36 4.41 19.74 8.25
C ALA A 36 5.57 20.73 8.54
N ALA A 37 6.63 20.74 7.71
CA ALA A 37 7.71 21.71 7.82
C ALA A 37 7.32 23.12 7.32
N GLN A 38 6.29 23.22 6.48
CA GLN A 38 5.77 24.48 5.97
C GLN A 38 4.24 24.41 5.81
N PRO A 39 3.47 24.53 6.91
CA PRO A 39 2.03 24.23 6.91
C PRO A 39 1.18 25.20 6.06
N SER A 40 1.70 26.42 5.87
CA SER A 40 1.14 27.45 4.99
C SER A 40 1.49 27.26 3.50
N GLY A 41 2.32 26.26 3.16
CA GLY A 41 2.77 25.98 1.81
C GLY A 41 1.72 25.32 0.90
N ASP A 42 2.16 24.97 -0.31
CA ASP A 42 1.33 24.26 -1.29
C ASP A 42 1.06 22.81 -0.86
N ALA A 43 -0.23 22.47 -0.73
CA ALA A 43 -0.71 21.16 -0.33
C ALA A 43 -1.22 20.30 -1.51
N ILE A 44 -1.18 20.79 -2.76
CA ILE A 44 -1.70 20.06 -3.93
C ILE A 44 -1.05 18.67 -4.05
N GLY A 45 0.26 18.60 -3.86
CA GLY A 45 0.99 17.33 -3.93
C GLY A 45 0.57 16.33 -2.85
N LEU A 46 0.21 16.80 -1.64
CA LEU A 46 -0.32 15.93 -0.58
C LEU A 46 -1.71 15.41 -0.96
N VAL A 47 -2.60 16.30 -1.43
CA VAL A 47 -3.99 15.94 -1.78
C VAL A 47 -4.02 14.91 -2.90
N GLN A 48 -3.28 15.15 -3.99
CA GLN A 48 -3.20 14.21 -5.11
C GLN A 48 -2.66 12.84 -4.69
N CYS A 49 -1.68 12.81 -3.77
CA CYS A 49 -1.14 11.56 -3.25
C CYS A 49 -2.15 10.86 -2.33
N ALA A 50 -2.90 11.60 -1.51
CA ALA A 50 -3.93 11.07 -0.62
C ALA A 50 -5.09 10.45 -1.41
N GLU A 51 -5.52 11.08 -2.52
CA GLU A 51 -6.54 10.52 -3.42
C GLU A 51 -6.11 9.17 -4.01
N LYS A 52 -4.84 9.06 -4.44
CA LYS A 52 -4.29 7.78 -4.94
C LYS A 52 -4.20 6.73 -3.83
N ALA A 53 -3.69 7.12 -2.66
CA ALA A 53 -3.52 6.24 -1.51
C ALA A 53 -4.85 5.77 -0.90
N ALA A 54 -5.97 6.47 -1.14
CA ALA A 54 -7.30 6.04 -0.71
C ALA A 54 -7.75 4.71 -1.36
N HIS A 55 -7.15 4.34 -2.48
CA HIS A 55 -7.39 3.08 -3.18
C HIS A 55 -6.32 2.01 -2.91
N ALA A 56 -5.28 2.35 -2.14
CA ALA A 56 -4.21 1.43 -1.79
C ALA A 56 -4.58 0.57 -0.58
N VAL A 57 -3.96 -0.61 -0.45
CA VAL A 57 -4.22 -1.56 0.65
C VAL A 57 -3.16 -1.41 1.76
N PRO A 58 -3.50 -0.91 2.96
CA PRO A 58 -2.55 -0.81 4.07
C PRO A 58 -2.03 -2.18 4.52
N PRO A 59 -0.82 -2.25 5.10
CA PRO A 59 -0.27 -3.45 5.70
C PRO A 59 -1.24 -4.11 6.69
N GLN A 60 -1.08 -5.42 6.87
CA GLN A 60 -1.83 -6.18 7.88
C GLN A 60 -1.63 -5.54 9.26
N GLY A 61 -2.70 -5.44 10.07
CA GLY A 61 -2.70 -4.74 11.36
C GLY A 61 -3.06 -3.25 11.29
N HIS A 62 -2.98 -2.62 10.11
CA HIS A 62 -3.29 -1.19 9.92
C HIS A 62 -4.53 -0.93 9.06
N ARG A 63 -5.40 -1.92 8.91
CA ARG A 63 -6.59 -1.86 8.02
C ARG A 63 -7.85 -1.31 8.68
N GLN A 64 -7.78 -0.96 9.95
CA GLN A 64 -8.89 -0.35 10.68
C GLN A 64 -9.03 1.12 10.29
N ALA A 65 -10.26 1.64 10.28
CA ALA A 65 -10.57 2.98 9.77
C ALA A 65 -9.99 4.15 10.61
N ASP A 66 -9.55 3.86 11.82
CA ASP A 66 -8.88 4.74 12.77
C ASP A 66 -7.34 4.68 12.65
N SER A 67 -6.79 3.81 11.81
CA SER A 67 -5.35 3.67 11.64
C SER A 67 -4.71 4.95 11.08
N ALA A 68 -3.42 5.14 11.37
CA ALA A 68 -2.64 6.26 10.85
C ALA A 68 -2.72 6.39 9.32
N PHE A 69 -2.83 5.26 8.60
CA PHE A 69 -2.96 5.24 7.14
C PHE A 69 -4.24 5.93 6.68
N PHE A 70 -5.40 5.55 7.24
CA PHE A 70 -6.67 6.15 6.87
C PHE A 70 -6.82 7.57 7.41
N SER A 71 -6.32 7.84 8.61
CA SER A 71 -6.35 9.18 9.21
C SER A 71 -5.55 10.17 8.36
N LEU A 72 -4.34 9.79 7.91
CA LEU A 72 -3.54 10.64 7.04
C LEU A 72 -4.17 10.83 5.66
N VAL A 73 -4.72 9.77 5.05
CA VAL A 73 -5.46 9.90 3.78
C VAL A 73 -6.66 10.84 3.92
N ARG A 74 -7.46 10.67 4.98
CA ARG A 74 -8.67 11.49 5.23
C ARG A 74 -8.31 12.96 5.46
N LEU A 75 -7.25 13.24 6.21
CA LEU A 75 -6.75 14.60 6.39
C LEU A 75 -6.21 15.16 5.07
N GLY A 76 -5.36 14.41 4.37
CA GLY A 76 -4.72 14.83 3.12
C GLY A 76 -5.73 15.22 2.03
N LYS A 77 -6.82 14.45 1.85
CA LYS A 77 -7.89 14.75 0.89
C LYS A 77 -8.60 16.08 1.12
N ARG A 78 -8.70 16.53 2.38
CA ARG A 78 -9.38 17.78 2.74
C ARG A 78 -8.43 18.90 3.13
N PHE A 79 -7.12 18.71 3.00
CA PHE A 79 -6.14 19.65 3.55
C PHE A 79 -6.25 21.06 2.94
N LEU A 80 -6.61 21.14 1.65
CA LEU A 80 -6.83 22.43 0.97
C LEU A 80 -8.04 23.21 1.50
N LEU A 81 -8.99 22.52 2.15
CA LEU A 81 -10.19 23.12 2.72
C LEU A 81 -9.95 23.66 4.14
N LEU A 82 -8.80 23.35 4.74
CA LEU A 82 -8.46 23.82 6.08
C LEU A 82 -8.01 25.28 6.04
N THR A 83 -8.49 26.05 7.01
CA THR A 83 -8.00 27.38 7.33
C THR A 83 -6.53 27.32 7.77
N PRO A 84 -5.76 28.43 7.70
CA PRO A 84 -4.38 28.45 8.16
C PRO A 84 -4.21 27.95 9.60
N ALA A 85 -5.10 28.34 10.53
CA ALA A 85 -5.03 27.89 11.92
C ALA A 85 -5.26 26.37 12.07
N GLU A 86 -6.19 25.79 11.30
CA GLU A 86 -6.42 24.34 11.29
C GLU A 86 -5.23 23.58 10.70
N ARG A 87 -4.56 24.14 9.69
CA ARG A 87 -3.34 23.55 9.11
C ARG A 87 -2.21 23.49 10.12
N GLU A 88 -1.98 24.57 10.87
CA GLU A 88 -1.01 24.60 11.96
C GLU A 88 -1.36 23.58 13.05
N GLY A 89 -2.64 23.49 13.44
CA GLY A 89 -3.12 22.49 14.40
C GLY A 89 -2.91 21.04 13.95
N ALA A 90 -2.93 20.78 12.65
CA ALA A 90 -2.77 19.44 12.08
C ALA A 90 -1.30 18.98 11.94
N VAL A 91 -0.32 19.84 12.20
CA VAL A 91 1.11 19.55 12.01
C VAL A 91 1.57 18.37 12.85
N ALA A 92 1.18 18.34 14.12
CA ALA A 92 1.55 17.25 15.03
C ALA A 92 0.99 15.91 14.55
N ASP A 93 -0.25 15.90 14.08
CA ASP A 93 -0.91 14.71 13.54
C ASP A 93 -0.24 14.23 12.23
N LEU A 94 0.10 15.15 11.32
CA LEU A 94 0.82 14.83 10.08
C LEU A 94 2.14 14.12 10.40
N ILE A 95 2.91 14.62 11.36
CA ILE A 95 4.20 14.05 11.78
C ILE A 95 3.99 12.69 12.45
N ALA A 96 3.04 12.60 13.37
CA ALA A 96 2.75 11.38 14.12
C ALA A 96 2.31 10.23 13.20
N TRP A 97 1.37 10.50 12.29
CA TRP A 97 0.89 9.50 11.35
C TRP A 97 1.94 9.14 10.30
N ALA A 98 2.67 10.11 9.75
CA ALA A 98 3.76 9.83 8.81
C ALA A 98 4.82 8.92 9.45
N THR A 99 5.21 9.21 10.69
CA THR A 99 6.17 8.37 11.45
C THR A 99 5.64 6.96 11.66
N THR A 100 4.36 6.82 12.01
CA THR A 100 3.73 5.51 12.21
C THR A 100 3.71 4.70 10.92
N ILE A 101 3.36 5.33 9.80
CA ILE A 101 3.34 4.71 8.48
C ILE A 101 4.76 4.26 8.08
N GLU A 102 5.76 5.12 8.21
CA GLU A 102 7.15 4.80 7.86
C GLU A 102 7.67 3.57 8.63
N ARG A 103 7.39 3.50 9.94
CA ARG A 103 7.74 2.34 10.78
C ARG A 103 7.03 1.08 10.31
N ALA A 104 5.71 1.14 10.13
CA ALA A 104 4.93 -0.01 9.67
C ALA A 104 5.39 -0.54 8.31
N LEU A 105 5.83 0.33 7.40
CA LEU A 105 6.32 -0.06 6.08
C LEU A 105 7.74 -0.64 6.12
N ALA A 106 8.59 -0.20 7.05
CA ALA A 106 9.91 -0.80 7.26
C ALA A 106 9.81 -2.28 7.72
N ASP A 107 8.83 -2.58 8.58
CA ASP A 107 8.58 -3.94 9.06
C ASP A 107 8.10 -4.88 7.92
N VAL A 108 7.33 -4.35 6.97
CA VAL A 108 6.87 -5.12 5.78
C VAL A 108 8.03 -5.45 4.84
N GLN A 109 9.02 -4.56 4.71
CA GLN A 109 10.17 -4.76 3.81
C GLN A 109 11.23 -5.69 4.40
N THR A 110 11.33 -5.76 5.72
CA THR A 110 12.28 -6.62 6.42
C THR A 110 11.75 -8.03 6.71
N ALA A 111 10.44 -8.27 6.52
CA ALA A 111 9.85 -9.58 6.65
C ALA A 111 10.51 -10.57 5.66
N PRO A 112 11.15 -11.66 6.14
CA PRO A 112 11.80 -12.60 5.26
C PRO A 112 10.76 -13.22 4.32
N VAL A 113 11.03 -13.17 3.02
CA VAL A 113 10.27 -13.92 2.02
C VAL A 113 10.38 -15.39 2.43
N ARG A 114 9.35 -15.92 3.10
CA ARG A 114 9.24 -17.35 3.36
C ARG A 114 9.08 -18.02 2.00
N SER A 115 10.22 -18.38 1.40
CA SER A 115 10.29 -19.28 0.26
C SER A 115 9.74 -20.62 0.73
N THR A 116 8.44 -20.83 0.53
CA THR A 116 7.87 -22.17 0.60
C THR A 116 8.58 -22.99 -0.47
N PRO A 117 9.24 -24.11 -0.12
CA PRO A 117 9.80 -24.98 -1.13
C PRO A 117 8.63 -25.47 -2.00
N ARG A 118 8.66 -25.11 -3.28
CA ARG A 118 7.71 -25.65 -4.27
C ARG A 118 7.88 -27.17 -4.23
N PRO A 119 6.83 -27.96 -3.95
CA PRO A 119 6.95 -29.41 -4.01
C PRO A 119 7.41 -29.78 -5.41
N ALA A 120 8.48 -30.58 -5.50
CA ALA A 120 9.02 -31.04 -6.76
C ALA A 120 7.90 -31.71 -7.57
N PRO A 121 7.81 -31.47 -8.89
CA PRO A 121 6.84 -32.18 -9.72
C PRO A 121 7.16 -33.68 -9.63
N THR A 122 6.24 -34.46 -9.08
CA THR A 122 6.30 -35.92 -9.12
C THR A 122 6.11 -36.35 -10.57
N TYR A 123 7.22 -36.58 -11.26
CA TYR A 123 7.19 -37.22 -12.58
C TYR A 123 6.81 -38.68 -12.38
N ARG A 124 5.54 -39.02 -12.63
CA ARG A 124 5.08 -40.41 -12.70
C ARG A 124 5.41 -40.90 -14.10
N ALA A 125 6.50 -41.65 -14.25
CA ALA A 125 6.83 -42.30 -15.52
C ALA A 125 5.67 -43.26 -15.91
N PRO A 126 5.06 -43.11 -17.10
CA PRO A 126 4.27 -44.18 -17.68
C PRO A 126 5.22 -45.18 -18.35
N TYR A 127 4.81 -46.45 -18.42
CA TYR A 127 5.48 -47.58 -19.08
C TYR A 127 6.55 -48.30 -18.23
N ALA A 128 6.08 -49.15 -17.32
CA ALA A 128 6.68 -50.47 -17.19
C ALA A 128 5.98 -51.35 -18.23
N GLU A 129 6.69 -51.58 -19.33
CA GLU A 129 6.28 -52.52 -20.36
C GLU A 129 6.05 -53.89 -19.71
N ASN A 130 4.87 -54.45 -19.98
CA ASN A 130 4.65 -55.88 -19.84
C ASN A 130 5.52 -56.54 -20.89
N ASP A 131 6.44 -57.41 -20.48
CA ASP A 131 6.86 -58.52 -21.32
C ASP A 131 6.90 -59.80 -20.49
N LEU A 132 6.39 -60.84 -21.14
CA LEU A 132 6.06 -62.18 -20.68
C LEU A 132 7.29 -63.06 -20.44
#